data_AF-A0A4R8SSX9-F1
#
_entry.id   AF-A0A4R8SSX9-F1
#
_cell.length_a   1.000
_cell.length_b   1.000
_cell.length_c   1.000
_cell.angle_alpha   90.00
_cell.angle_beta   90.00
_cell.angle_gamma   90.00
#
_symmetry.space_group_name_H-M   'P 1'
#
loop_
_entity.id
_entity.type
_entity.pdbx_description
1 polymer ?
#
loop_
_entity_poly.entity_id
_entity_poly.type
_entity_poly.pdbx_seq_one_letter_code
_entity_poly.pdbx_strand_id
1 'polypeptide(L)'
;MTPVPKNIYGATKTAAEDTAHVVHQDSGLPVIVLRTSRFFPEQDDSDAVRARYPDANVKANEYLYRRVDLADVVDVHLLAADHAPTIGWSTYVVSATTPFCRADAAQLRTNAPGVVARHFPGQPDLYAARGWSMFPSIDRVYVNSKAREELGWRPRYDYRHVLNCLAGEADFRSPLAREIGAKGYHDEPTGVYTTN
;
A
#
# COMPACT_ATOMS: atom_id res chain seq x y z
N MET A 1 0.41 -12.11 16.15
CA MET A 1 1.83 -11.76 16.28
C MET A 1 1.95 -10.25 16.34
N THR A 2 2.62 -9.72 17.35
CA THR A 2 2.89 -8.28 17.48
C THR A 2 4.02 -7.89 16.51
N PRO A 3 3.90 -6.81 15.73
CA PRO A 3 4.97 -6.36 14.84
C PRO A 3 6.24 -6.01 15.65
N VAL A 4 7.39 -6.50 15.22
CA VAL A 4 8.70 -6.11 15.79
C VAL A 4 9.31 -5.03 14.89
N PRO A 5 9.53 -3.81 15.38
CA PRO A 5 10.17 -2.75 14.61
C PRO A 5 11.58 -3.15 14.17
N LYS A 6 11.92 -2.83 12.91
CA LYS A 6 13.26 -3.06 12.36
C LYS A 6 14.18 -1.83 12.44
N ASN A 7 13.63 -0.67 12.77
CA ASN A 7 14.34 0.60 12.82
C ASN A 7 13.68 1.56 13.83
N ILE A 8 14.36 2.66 14.14
CA ILE A 8 13.92 3.69 15.10
C ILE A 8 12.56 4.27 14.69
N TYR A 9 12.38 4.59 13.41
CA TYR A 9 11.11 5.11 12.90
C TYR A 9 9.93 4.18 13.24
N GLY A 10 10.08 2.88 12.98
CA GLY A 10 9.08 1.88 13.31
C GLY A 10 8.80 1.81 14.81
N ALA A 11 9.83 1.89 15.65
CA ALA A 11 9.67 1.86 17.11
C ALA A 11 8.89 3.07 17.61
N THR A 12 9.23 4.26 17.13
CA THR A 12 8.50 5.49 17.46
C THR A 12 7.05 5.45 17.01
N LYS A 13 6.75 4.90 15.83
CA LYS A 13 5.36 4.76 15.36
C LYS A 13 4.57 3.75 16.19
N THR A 14 5.14 2.61 16.56
CA THR A 14 4.49 1.68 17.49
C THR A 14 4.19 2.34 18.83
N ALA A 15 5.16 3.05 19.42
CA ALA A 15 4.97 3.74 20.69
C ALA A 15 3.89 4.84 20.62
N ALA A 16 3.73 5.50 19.47
CA ALA A 16 2.66 6.47 19.25
C ALA A 16 1.28 5.81 19.23
N GLU A 17 1.15 4.62 18.62
CA GLU A 17 -0.09 3.83 18.67
C GLU A 17 -0.41 3.39 20.11
N ASP A 18 0.59 2.92 20.87
CA ASP A 18 0.41 2.54 22.28
C ASP A 18 -0.01 3.75 23.14
N THR A 19 0.60 4.92 22.91
CA THR A 19 0.24 6.17 23.60
C THR A 19 -1.21 6.57 23.30
N ALA A 20 -1.63 6.46 22.04
CA ALA A 20 -3.01 6.72 21.63
C ALA A 20 -4.00 5.76 22.32
N HIS A 21 -3.61 4.50 22.55
CA HIS A 21 -4.44 3.54 23.27
C HIS A 21 -4.66 3.94 24.72
N VAL A 22 -3.60 4.40 25.41
CA VAL A 22 -3.70 4.91 26.79
C VAL A 22 -4.66 6.10 26.86
N VAL A 23 -4.54 7.06 25.94
CA VAL A 23 -5.46 8.22 25.89
C VAL A 23 -6.92 7.78 25.73
N HIS A 24 -7.19 6.81 24.85
CA HIS A 24 -8.52 6.25 24.70
C HIS A 24 -9.04 5.61 26.00
N GLN A 25 -8.20 4.80 26.67
CA GLN A 25 -8.58 4.13 27.92
C GLN A 25 -8.89 5.12 29.05
N ASP A 26 -8.11 6.21 29.16
CA ASP A 26 -8.23 7.17 30.25
C ASP A 26 -9.38 8.16 30.05
N SER A 27 -9.62 8.59 28.80
CA SER A 27 -10.56 9.68 28.49
C SER A 27 -11.86 9.23 27.83
N GLY A 28 -11.91 7.99 27.31
CA GLY A 28 -12.99 7.54 26.44
C GLY A 28 -13.01 8.20 25.06
N LEU A 29 -12.00 9.02 24.72
CA LEU A 29 -11.89 9.65 23.40
C LEU A 29 -11.81 8.55 22.32
N PRO A 30 -12.70 8.56 21.30
CA PRO A 30 -12.60 7.61 20.21
C PRO A 30 -11.33 7.83 19.39
N VAL A 31 -10.56 6.76 19.16
CA VAL A 31 -9.30 6.81 18.41
C VAL A 31 -9.22 5.64 17.42
N ILE A 32 -8.99 5.97 16.15
CA ILE A 32 -8.76 5.00 15.09
C ILE A 32 -7.36 5.18 14.52
N VAL A 33 -6.58 4.11 14.55
CA VAL A 33 -5.22 4.08 14.00
C VAL A 33 -5.25 3.50 12.60
N LEU A 34 -4.85 4.30 11.61
CA LEU A 34 -4.72 3.88 10.21
C LEU A 34 -3.25 3.64 9.85
N ARG A 35 -2.86 2.38 9.68
CA ARG A 35 -1.52 1.99 9.20
C ARG A 35 -1.50 2.02 7.68
N THR A 36 -1.21 3.20 7.13
CA THR A 36 -1.18 3.44 5.68
C THR A 36 0.01 2.79 5.00
N SER A 37 -0.28 2.07 3.91
CA SER A 37 0.71 1.50 2.99
C SER A 37 1.35 2.61 2.14
N ARG A 38 2.31 2.25 1.28
CA ARG A 38 2.91 3.23 0.36
C ARG A 38 1.83 3.77 -0.58
N PHE A 39 1.68 5.08 -0.68
CA PHE A 39 0.80 5.74 -1.67
C PHE A 39 1.51 6.85 -2.44
N PHE A 40 2.71 7.22 -1.99
CA PHE A 40 3.46 8.32 -2.57
C PHE A 40 4.00 7.99 -3.97
N PRO A 41 4.20 9.01 -4.84
CA PRO A 41 4.65 8.85 -6.21
C PRO A 41 6.17 8.96 -6.39
N GLU A 42 6.96 9.14 -5.33
CA GLU A 42 8.42 9.13 -5.42
C GLU A 42 8.94 7.75 -5.84
N GLN A 43 10.19 7.72 -6.31
CA GLN A 43 10.86 6.48 -6.72
C GLN A 43 11.18 5.60 -5.51
N ASP A 44 11.39 4.31 -5.74
CA ASP A 44 11.78 3.38 -4.67
C ASP A 44 13.09 3.81 -4.01
N ASP A 45 13.18 3.63 -2.70
CA ASP A 45 14.34 3.98 -1.88
C ASP A 45 15.59 3.13 -2.21
N SER A 46 15.42 1.94 -2.80
CA SER A 46 16.54 1.07 -3.18
C SER A 46 17.09 1.39 -4.56
N ASP A 47 18.35 1.81 -4.63
CA ASP A 47 19.10 2.05 -5.88
C ASP A 47 19.09 0.81 -6.79
N ALA A 48 19.23 -0.38 -6.19
CA ALA A 48 19.21 -1.64 -6.93
C ALA A 48 17.84 -1.93 -7.57
N VAL A 49 16.74 -1.55 -6.90
CA VAL A 49 15.39 -1.67 -7.48
C VAL A 49 15.22 -0.66 -8.61
N ARG A 50 15.63 0.60 -8.40
CA ARG A 50 15.55 1.66 -9.42
C ARG A 50 16.38 1.35 -10.67
N ALA A 51 17.54 0.73 -10.51
CA ALA A 51 18.38 0.33 -11.63
C ALA A 51 17.80 -0.86 -12.42
N ARG A 52 16.97 -1.69 -11.79
CA ARG A 52 16.46 -2.94 -12.38
C ARG A 52 15.07 -2.82 -12.99
N TYR A 53 14.21 -1.95 -12.45
CA TYR A 53 12.82 -1.85 -12.87
C TYR A 53 12.46 -0.41 -13.22
N PRO A 54 11.71 -0.19 -14.31
CA PRO A 54 11.04 1.09 -14.51
C PRO A 54 10.17 1.45 -13.30
N ASP A 55 10.13 2.72 -12.93
CA ASP A 55 9.41 3.18 -11.74
C ASP A 55 7.91 2.77 -11.76
N ALA A 56 7.24 2.91 -12.90
CA ALA A 56 5.84 2.46 -13.04
C ALA A 56 5.67 0.94 -12.84
N ASN A 57 6.65 0.13 -13.25
CA ASN A 57 6.66 -1.31 -12.99
C ASN A 57 6.75 -1.61 -11.49
N VAL A 58 7.62 -0.88 -10.76
CA VAL A 58 7.74 -1.04 -9.31
C VAL A 58 6.40 -0.75 -8.66
N LYS A 59 5.79 0.39 -8.97
CA LYS A 59 4.51 0.82 -8.39
C LYS A 59 3.38 -0.17 -8.71
N ALA A 60 3.32 -0.69 -9.93
CA ALA A 60 2.38 -1.74 -10.30
C ALA A 60 2.56 -2.99 -9.42
N ASN A 61 3.80 -3.48 -9.25
CA ASN A 61 4.08 -4.63 -8.40
C ASN A 61 3.73 -4.38 -6.93
N GLU A 62 3.88 -3.16 -6.42
CA GLU A 62 3.57 -2.82 -5.03
C GLU A 62 2.08 -2.96 -4.69
N TYR A 63 1.16 -2.81 -5.64
CA TYR A 63 -0.28 -3.03 -5.43
C TYR A 63 -0.63 -4.46 -5.01
N LEU A 64 0.28 -5.41 -5.22
CA LEU A 64 0.11 -6.80 -4.78
C LEU A 64 0.41 -7.01 -3.30
N TYR A 65 1.08 -6.07 -2.61
CA TYR A 65 1.58 -6.38 -1.27
C TYR A 65 1.78 -5.21 -0.31
N ARG A 66 2.03 -3.98 -0.79
CA ARG A 66 2.39 -2.84 0.08
C ARG A 66 2.01 -1.45 -0.42
N ARG A 67 1.10 -1.33 -1.41
CA ARG A 67 0.63 -0.04 -1.94
C ARG A 67 -0.88 0.12 -1.82
N VAL A 68 -1.32 1.38 -1.80
CA VAL A 68 -2.69 1.85 -1.89
C VAL A 68 -2.70 3.15 -2.69
N ASP A 69 -3.79 3.45 -3.39
CA ASP A 69 -3.93 4.73 -4.09
C ASP A 69 -4.32 5.85 -3.10
N LEU A 70 -3.89 7.09 -3.38
CA LEU A 70 -4.20 8.26 -2.54
C LEU A 70 -5.71 8.49 -2.37
N ALA A 71 -6.53 8.27 -3.40
CA ALA A 71 -7.97 8.40 -3.30
C ALA A 71 -8.55 7.40 -2.29
N ASP A 72 -8.08 6.16 -2.32
CA ASP A 72 -8.51 5.13 -1.37
C ASP A 72 -8.03 5.43 0.06
N VAL A 73 -6.88 6.09 0.22
CA VAL A 73 -6.40 6.60 1.52
C VAL A 73 -7.33 7.69 2.05
N VAL A 74 -7.71 8.66 1.24
CA VAL A 74 -8.66 9.71 1.65
C VAL A 74 -10.00 9.10 2.04
N ASP A 75 -10.52 8.18 1.22
CA ASP A 75 -11.80 7.51 1.46
C ASP A 75 -11.83 6.80 2.83
N VAL A 76 -10.75 6.08 3.21
CA VAL A 76 -10.72 5.41 4.53
C VAL A 76 -10.59 6.38 5.71
N HIS A 77 -9.97 7.54 5.54
CA HIS A 77 -9.88 8.53 6.61
C HIS A 77 -11.26 9.10 6.93
N LEU A 78 -12.07 9.38 5.91
CA LEU A 78 -13.44 9.84 6.08
C LEU A 78 -14.30 8.78 6.78
N LEU A 79 -14.21 7.52 6.34
CA LEU A 79 -14.93 6.41 6.98
C LEU A 79 -14.49 6.19 8.43
N ALA A 80 -13.19 6.26 8.70
CA ALA A 80 -12.65 6.12 10.05
C ALA A 80 -13.15 7.23 10.98
N ALA A 81 -13.20 8.48 10.53
CA ALA A 81 -13.71 9.60 11.31
C ALA A 81 -15.20 9.43 11.62
N ASP A 82 -16.00 8.98 10.64
CA ASP A 82 -17.43 8.73 10.79
C ASP A 82 -17.73 7.57 11.76
N HIS A 83 -16.97 6.48 11.68
CA HIS A 83 -17.20 5.29 12.50
C HIS A 83 -16.50 5.33 13.87
N ALA A 84 -15.57 6.27 14.10
CA ALA A 84 -14.81 6.35 15.34
C ALA A 84 -15.70 6.37 16.59
N PRO A 85 -16.77 7.19 16.70
CA PRO A 85 -17.62 7.22 17.89
C PRO A 85 -18.25 5.87 18.25
N THR A 86 -18.58 5.05 17.25
CA THR A 86 -19.20 3.73 17.44
C THR A 86 -18.16 2.66 17.78
N ILE A 87 -16.97 2.74 17.18
CA ILE A 87 -15.91 1.73 17.34
C ILE A 87 -15.12 1.95 18.63
N GLY A 88 -14.91 3.20 19.04
CA GLY A 88 -14.12 3.58 20.22
C GLY A 88 -12.62 3.44 19.98
N TRP A 89 -12.12 2.22 19.84
CA TRP A 89 -10.71 1.95 19.55
C TRP A 89 -10.52 0.87 18.49
N SER A 90 -9.73 1.17 17.46
CA SER A 90 -9.30 0.14 16.52
C SER A 90 -8.06 0.53 15.74
N THR A 91 -7.39 -0.49 15.20
CA THR A 91 -6.26 -0.34 14.29
C THR A 91 -6.55 -1.07 13.00
N TYR A 92 -6.29 -0.40 11.87
CA TYR A 92 -6.56 -0.91 10.53
C TYR A 92 -5.32 -0.82 9.64
N VAL A 93 -5.11 -1.85 8.82
CA VAL A 93 -4.14 -1.80 7.72
C VAL A 93 -4.85 -1.23 6.49
N VAL A 94 -4.29 -0.15 5.96
CA VAL A 94 -4.81 0.54 4.77
C VAL A 94 -3.90 0.20 3.60
N SER A 95 -4.32 -0.77 2.80
CA SER A 95 -3.63 -1.22 1.57
C SER A 95 -4.67 -1.43 0.46
N ALA A 96 -4.24 -1.49 -0.79
CA ALA A 96 -5.06 -2.10 -1.83
C ALA A 96 -5.42 -3.54 -1.45
N THR A 97 -6.59 -4.01 -1.90
CA THR A 97 -7.00 -5.40 -1.66
C THR A 97 -6.19 -6.33 -2.55
N THR A 98 -5.56 -7.33 -1.92
CA THR A 98 -4.75 -8.34 -2.61
C THR A 98 -5.58 -9.61 -2.80
N PRO A 99 -5.34 -10.39 -3.88
CA PRO A 99 -6.08 -11.63 -4.14
C PRO A 99 -5.54 -12.83 -3.35
N PHE A 100 -4.41 -12.65 -2.64
CA PHE A 100 -3.68 -13.74 -2.06
C PHE A 100 -4.35 -14.26 -0.79
N CYS A 101 -4.23 -15.57 -0.59
CA CYS A 101 -4.63 -16.22 0.65
C CYS A 101 -3.40 -16.74 1.41
N ARG A 102 -3.61 -17.26 2.63
CA ARG A 102 -2.52 -17.82 3.43
C ARG A 102 -1.80 -18.98 2.73
N ALA A 103 -2.50 -19.75 1.89
CA ALA A 103 -1.91 -20.86 1.13
C ALA A 103 -0.89 -20.39 0.08
N ASP A 104 -0.99 -19.15 -0.39
CA ASP A 104 -0.04 -18.58 -1.35
C ASP A 104 1.30 -18.16 -0.70
N ALA A 105 1.32 -17.94 0.62
CA ALA A 105 2.41 -17.24 1.31
C ALA A 105 3.79 -17.89 1.13
N ALA A 106 3.86 -19.23 1.19
CA ALA A 106 5.12 -19.95 1.02
C ALA A 106 5.68 -19.78 -0.40
N GLN A 107 4.81 -19.83 -1.41
CA GLN A 107 5.22 -19.72 -2.80
C GLN A 107 5.48 -18.27 -3.21
N LEU A 108 4.79 -17.29 -2.63
CA LEU A 108 5.10 -15.87 -2.86
C LEU A 108 6.55 -15.53 -2.50
N ARG A 109 7.12 -16.21 -1.50
CA ARG A 109 8.52 -16.01 -1.09
C ARG A 109 9.55 -16.56 -2.06
N THR A 110 9.22 -17.60 -2.82
CA THR A 110 10.18 -18.33 -3.68
C THR A 110 9.89 -18.18 -5.17
N ASN A 111 8.64 -17.90 -5.54
CA ASN A 111 8.16 -17.76 -6.91
C ASN A 111 6.91 -16.87 -6.95
N ALA A 112 7.09 -15.57 -6.67
CA ALA A 112 5.99 -14.60 -6.80
C ALA A 112 5.40 -14.54 -8.23
N PRO A 113 6.19 -14.59 -9.33
CA PRO A 113 5.63 -14.55 -10.68
C PRO A 113 4.64 -15.70 -10.94
N GLY A 114 4.96 -16.92 -10.50
CA GLY A 114 4.08 -18.08 -10.65
C GLY A 114 2.79 -17.97 -9.86
N VAL A 115 2.80 -17.35 -8.67
CA VAL A 115 1.57 -17.08 -7.91
C VAL A 115 0.72 -16.03 -8.61
N VAL A 116 1.33 -14.92 -9.04
CA VAL A 116 0.63 -13.83 -9.72
C VAL A 116 0.01 -14.31 -11.02
N ALA A 117 0.71 -15.10 -11.82
CA ALA A 117 0.19 -15.64 -13.07
C ALA A 117 -1.03 -16.56 -12.86
N ARG A 118 -1.16 -17.27 -11.72
CA ARG A 118 -2.37 -18.03 -11.41
C ARG A 118 -3.59 -17.14 -11.15
N HIS A 119 -3.41 -16.05 -10.40
CA HIS A 119 -4.47 -15.10 -10.08
C HIS A 119 -4.80 -14.14 -11.24
N PHE A 120 -3.81 -13.90 -12.11
CA PHE A 120 -3.88 -12.98 -13.24
C PHE A 120 -3.19 -13.58 -14.49
N PRO A 121 -3.84 -14.51 -15.22
CA PRO A 121 -3.20 -15.22 -16.33
C PRO A 121 -2.69 -14.33 -17.47
N GLY A 122 -3.32 -13.17 -17.72
CA GLY A 122 -2.88 -12.21 -18.75
C GLY A 122 -1.78 -11.25 -18.31
N GLN A 123 -1.37 -11.28 -17.04
CA GLN A 123 -0.35 -10.36 -16.50
C GLN A 123 1.02 -10.54 -17.16
N PRO A 124 1.53 -11.77 -17.40
CA PRO A 124 2.83 -11.96 -18.05
C PRO A 124 2.93 -11.27 -19.41
N ASP A 125 1.89 -11.40 -20.25
CA ASP A 125 1.86 -10.80 -21.59
C ASP A 125 1.79 -9.27 -21.52
N LEU A 126 0.94 -8.73 -20.63
CA LEU A 126 0.82 -7.27 -20.43
C LEU A 126 2.14 -6.64 -19.97
N TYR A 127 2.91 -7.35 -19.16
CA TYR A 127 4.22 -6.91 -18.70
C TYR A 127 5.28 -7.07 -19.79
N ALA A 128 5.31 -8.22 -20.49
CA ALA A 128 6.25 -8.48 -21.57
C ALA A 128 6.15 -7.44 -22.69
N ALA A 129 4.92 -7.05 -23.07
CA ALA A 129 4.65 -6.00 -24.05
C ALA A 129 5.25 -4.63 -23.70
N ARG A 130 5.62 -4.41 -22.43
CA ARG A 130 6.19 -3.16 -21.90
C ARG A 130 7.65 -3.30 -21.48
N GLY A 131 8.25 -4.48 -21.66
CA GLY A 131 9.56 -4.80 -21.07
C GLY A 131 9.54 -4.80 -19.54
N TRP A 132 8.36 -4.96 -18.92
CA TRP A 132 8.20 -5.02 -17.48
C TRP A 132 8.40 -6.44 -16.96
N SER A 133 8.77 -6.57 -15.70
CA SER A 133 8.95 -7.86 -15.03
C SER A 133 8.38 -7.87 -13.61
N MET A 134 7.91 -9.04 -13.19
CA MET A 134 7.49 -9.27 -11.81
C MET A 134 8.69 -9.36 -10.88
N PHE A 135 8.52 -8.91 -9.63
CA PHE A 135 9.47 -9.24 -8.58
C PHE A 135 9.56 -10.75 -8.40
N PRO A 136 10.78 -11.30 -8.18
CA PRO A 136 10.96 -12.75 -8.05
C PRO A 136 10.32 -13.29 -6.75
N SER A 137 10.23 -12.46 -5.72
CA SER A 137 9.68 -12.80 -4.42
C SER A 137 8.89 -11.64 -3.80
N ILE A 138 7.90 -11.99 -2.98
CA ILE A 138 7.13 -11.11 -2.12
C ILE A 138 7.18 -11.71 -0.71
N ASP A 139 7.82 -11.01 0.23
CA ASP A 139 8.13 -11.54 1.57
C ASP A 139 7.00 -11.31 2.59
N ARG A 140 6.16 -10.31 2.32
CA ARG A 140 5.05 -9.86 3.16
C ARG A 140 3.91 -9.34 2.29
N VAL A 141 2.68 -9.65 2.69
CA VAL A 141 1.44 -9.12 2.09
C VAL A 141 0.62 -8.43 3.18
N TYR A 142 0.16 -7.21 2.90
CA TYR A 142 -0.78 -6.51 3.76
C TYR A 142 -2.22 -7.01 3.55
N VAL A 143 -2.94 -7.18 4.66
CA VAL A 143 -4.31 -7.71 4.68
C VAL A 143 -5.22 -6.64 5.26
N ASN A 144 -6.15 -6.14 4.46
CA ASN A 144 -7.05 -5.05 4.81
C ASN A 144 -8.48 -5.49 5.16
N SER A 145 -8.72 -6.79 5.38
CA SER A 145 -10.06 -7.34 5.60
C SER A 145 -10.81 -6.64 6.75
N LYS A 146 -10.12 -6.41 7.88
CA LYS A 146 -10.69 -5.72 9.04
C LYS A 146 -11.19 -4.30 8.71
N ALA A 147 -10.44 -3.54 7.92
CA ALA A 147 -10.85 -2.19 7.50
C ALA A 147 -12.09 -2.24 6.60
N ARG A 148 -12.18 -3.25 5.74
CA ARG A 148 -13.32 -3.44 4.83
C ARG A 148 -14.57 -3.89 5.57
N GLU A 149 -14.41 -4.75 6.56
CA GLU A 149 -15.51 -5.33 7.35
C GLU A 149 -16.08 -4.33 8.36
N GLU A 150 -15.23 -3.61 9.09
CA GLU A 150 -15.67 -2.74 10.19
C GLU A 150 -15.95 -1.29 9.77
N LEU A 151 -15.26 -0.77 8.74
CA LEU A 151 -15.48 0.60 8.24
C LEU A 151 -16.33 0.65 6.96
N GLY A 152 -16.71 -0.51 6.41
CA GLY A 152 -17.33 -0.59 5.09
C GLY A 152 -16.43 -0.14 3.93
N TRP A 153 -15.12 0.04 4.17
CA TRP A 153 -14.18 0.55 3.17
C TRP A 153 -13.99 -0.42 2.00
N ARG A 154 -13.99 0.09 0.78
CA ARG A 154 -13.83 -0.70 -0.45
C ARG A 154 -12.82 0.01 -1.36
N PRO A 155 -11.51 -0.27 -1.23
CA PRO A 155 -10.51 0.36 -2.08
C PRO A 155 -10.77 -0.01 -3.54
N ARG A 156 -10.75 1.00 -4.42
CA ARG A 156 -11.10 0.86 -5.84
C ARG A 156 -9.89 0.60 -6.73
N TYR A 157 -8.71 1.02 -6.30
CA TYR A 157 -7.49 0.95 -7.08
C TYR A 157 -6.66 -0.25 -6.58
N ASP A 158 -6.97 -1.42 -7.13
CA ASP A 158 -6.26 -2.67 -6.85
C ASP A 158 -5.40 -3.13 -8.04
N TYR A 159 -4.75 -4.29 -7.92
CA TYR A 159 -3.91 -4.80 -9.00
C TYR A 159 -4.71 -5.16 -10.26
N ARG A 160 -5.99 -5.54 -10.13
CA ARG A 160 -6.85 -5.79 -11.30
C ARG A 160 -7.09 -4.49 -12.05
N HIS A 161 -7.38 -3.40 -11.34
CA HIS A 161 -7.49 -2.06 -11.91
C HIS A 161 -6.21 -1.68 -12.65
N VAL A 162 -5.03 -1.90 -12.05
CA VAL A 162 -3.74 -1.65 -12.70
C VAL A 162 -3.64 -2.41 -14.03
N LEU A 163 -3.91 -3.71 -14.05
CA LEU A 163 -3.84 -4.51 -15.29
C LEU A 163 -4.84 -4.05 -16.36
N ASN A 164 -6.05 -3.65 -15.96
CA ASN A 164 -7.04 -3.11 -16.88
C ASN A 164 -6.56 -1.78 -17.51
N CYS A 165 -5.98 -0.89 -16.71
CA CYS A 165 -5.38 0.34 -17.21
C CYS A 165 -4.20 0.06 -18.15
N LEU A 166 -3.35 -0.91 -17.82
CA LEU A 166 -2.28 -1.33 -18.74
C LEU A 166 -2.85 -1.86 -20.06
N ALA A 167 -3.88 -2.72 -20.02
CA ALA A 167 -4.50 -3.23 -21.24
C ALA A 167 -5.11 -2.11 -22.11
N GLY A 168 -5.64 -1.06 -21.49
CA GLY A 168 -6.20 0.11 -22.16
C GLY A 168 -5.24 1.29 -22.37
N GLU A 169 -3.93 1.11 -22.12
CA GLU A 169 -2.92 2.17 -22.23
C GLU A 169 -3.23 3.43 -21.41
N ALA A 170 -3.89 3.27 -20.27
CA ALA A 170 -4.26 4.33 -19.35
C ALA A 170 -3.35 4.39 -18.12
N ASP A 171 -3.30 5.56 -17.48
CA ASP A 171 -2.69 5.72 -16.16
C ASP A 171 -3.55 5.00 -15.11
N PHE A 172 -2.91 4.20 -14.25
CA PHE A 172 -3.59 3.45 -13.19
C PHE A 172 -3.76 4.24 -11.89
N ARG A 173 -3.20 5.46 -11.82
CA ARG A 173 -3.36 6.35 -10.66
C ARG A 173 -4.71 7.04 -10.71
N SER A 174 -5.34 7.20 -9.55
CA SER A 174 -6.55 8.02 -9.46
C SER A 174 -6.32 9.46 -9.96
N PRO A 175 -7.38 10.17 -10.39
CA PRO A 175 -7.29 11.60 -10.68
C PRO A 175 -6.62 12.39 -9.55
N LEU A 176 -6.97 12.09 -8.29
CA LEU A 176 -6.39 12.75 -7.12
C LEU A 176 -4.88 12.49 -6.99
N ALA A 177 -4.45 11.23 -7.16
CA ALA A 177 -3.03 10.89 -7.11
C ALA A 177 -2.22 11.57 -8.24
N ARG A 178 -2.83 11.79 -9.41
CA ARG A 178 -2.20 12.50 -10.53
C ARG A 178 -2.13 14.01 -10.29
N GLU A 179 -3.20 14.60 -9.75
CA GLU A 179 -3.27 16.03 -9.46
C GLU A 179 -2.29 16.44 -8.36
N ILE A 180 -2.22 15.67 -7.27
CA ILE A 180 -1.33 15.97 -6.15
C ILE A 180 0.14 15.80 -6.54
N GLY A 181 0.45 14.79 -7.36
CA GLY A 181 1.79 14.54 -7.85
C GLY A 181 2.81 14.30 -6.73
N ALA A 182 4.10 14.42 -7.08
CA ALA A 182 5.18 14.38 -6.10
C ALA A 182 5.23 15.71 -5.33
N LYS A 183 5.38 15.61 -4.01
CA LYS A 183 5.54 16.76 -3.12
C LYS A 183 6.93 16.60 -2.51
N GLY A 184 7.92 17.33 -3.02
CA GLY A 184 9.27 17.32 -2.45
C GLY A 184 9.23 17.60 -0.94
N TYR A 185 10.11 16.94 -0.19
CA TYR A 185 10.15 16.98 1.28
C TYR A 185 10.91 18.20 1.81
N HIS A 186 11.71 18.86 0.97
CA HIS A 186 12.52 20.05 1.26
C HIS A 186 12.63 20.94 0.02
N ASP A 187 12.74 22.26 0.22
CA ASP A 187 13.00 23.26 -0.84
C ASP A 187 14.42 23.14 -1.43
N GLU A 188 15.33 22.44 -0.74
CA GLU A 188 16.68 22.11 -1.24
C GLU A 188 16.84 20.60 -1.46
N PRO A 189 17.45 20.16 -2.58
CA PRO A 189 17.55 18.74 -2.89
C PRO A 189 18.48 17.99 -1.94
N THR A 190 17.91 17.10 -1.12
CA THR A 190 18.64 16.11 -0.31
C THR A 190 18.07 14.71 -0.57
N GLY A 191 18.46 14.11 -1.70
CA GLY A 191 18.13 12.73 -2.05
C GLY A 191 16.77 12.54 -2.74
N VAL A 192 16.26 11.30 -2.75
CA VAL A 192 15.11 10.86 -3.59
C VAL A 192 13.77 11.47 -3.16
N TYR A 193 13.72 12.09 -1.97
CA TYR A 193 12.52 12.72 -1.42
C TYR A 193 12.39 14.19 -1.79
N THR A 194 13.31 14.76 -2.57
CA THR A 194 13.30 16.17 -2.95
C THR A 194 13.40 16.26 -4.46
N THR A 195 12.32 16.68 -5.12
CA THR A 195 12.31 17.01 -6.55
C THR A 195 11.88 18.47 -6.68
N ASN A 196 12.61 19.23 -7.50
CA ASN A 196 12.31 20.63 -7.85
C ASN A 196 11.01 20.72 -8.66
#